data_AF-A0A2N6FPP4-F1
#
_entry.id   AF-A0A2N6FPP4-F1
#
_cell.length_a   1.000
_cell.length_b   1.000
_cell.length_c   1.000
_cell.angle_alpha   90.00
_cell.angle_beta   90.00
_cell.angle_gamma   90.00
#
_symmetry.space_group_name_H-M   'P 1'
#
loop_
_entity.id
_entity.type
_entity.pdbx_description
1 polymer ?
#
loop_
_entity_poly.entity_id
_entity_poly.type
_entity_poly.pdbx_seq_one_letter_code
_entity_poly.pdbx_strand_id
1 'polypeptide(L)'
;MYNPISCEFFDQLNVAMQRKIPSTIVYYDEKEENKFTVKGIVKTMEVIDGIEFLILEKLEKKEKEKIKLHLVITFNGKRHREV
;
A
#
# COMPACT_ATOMS: atom_id res chain seq x y z
N MET A 1 10.34 -15.34 -4.98
CA MET A 1 8.96 -15.85 -5.13
C MET A 1 8.02 -14.65 -5.18
N TYR A 2 7.27 -14.47 -6.26
CA TYR A 2 6.30 -13.39 -6.36
C TYR A 2 5.17 -13.72 -5.37
N ASN A 3 5.06 -12.99 -4.27
CA ASN A 3 3.94 -13.15 -3.35
C ASN A 3 2.76 -12.42 -3.98
N PRO A 4 1.76 -13.13 -4.55
CA PRO A 4 0.58 -12.46 -5.04
C PRO A 4 -0.09 -11.76 -3.85
N ILE A 5 -0.58 -10.56 -4.11
CA ILE A 5 -1.37 -9.81 -3.14
C ILE A 5 -2.61 -10.66 -2.85
N SER A 6 -2.80 -11.10 -1.60
CA SER A 6 -4.02 -11.77 -1.16
C SER A 6 -5.24 -10.95 -1.56
N CYS A 7 -6.24 -11.59 -2.19
CA CYS A 7 -7.49 -10.94 -2.61
C CYS A 7 -8.15 -10.11 -1.49
N GLU A 8 -8.07 -10.57 -0.24
CA GLU A 8 -8.60 -9.82 0.93
C GLU A 8 -7.96 -8.44 1.12
N PHE A 9 -6.67 -8.32 0.81
CA PHE A 9 -5.97 -7.04 0.87
C PHE A 9 -6.43 -6.11 -0.23
N PHE A 10 -6.57 -6.63 -1.45
CA PHE A 10 -7.07 -5.85 -2.58
C PHE A 10 -8.51 -5.36 -2.33
N ASP A 11 -9.36 -6.19 -1.74
CA ASP A 11 -10.72 -5.81 -1.37
C ASP A 11 -10.74 -4.68 -0.32
N GLN A 12 -9.94 -4.81 0.75
CA GLN A 12 -9.80 -3.75 1.75
C GLN A 12 -9.26 -2.45 1.18
N LEU A 13 -8.31 -2.55 0.28
CA LEU A 13 -7.69 -1.40 -0.38
C LEU A 13 -8.71 -0.72 -1.31
N ASN A 14 -9.54 -1.49 -2.04
CA ASN A 14 -10.67 -0.97 -2.80
C ASN A 14 -11.70 -0.26 -1.93
N VAL A 15 -12.08 -0.85 -0.79
CA VAL A 15 -13.00 -0.22 0.15
C VAL A 15 -12.40 1.09 0.69
N ALA A 16 -11.11 1.09 1.03
CA ALA A 16 -10.40 2.28 1.49
C ALA A 16 -10.35 3.38 0.40
N MET A 17 -10.14 3.02 -0.87
CA MET A 17 -10.18 3.94 -2.01
C MET A 17 -11.57 4.56 -2.20
N GLN A 18 -12.61 3.72 -2.26
CA GLN A 18 -13.99 4.17 -2.49
C GLN A 18 -14.49 5.08 -1.36
N ARG A 19 -14.20 4.71 -0.11
CA ARG A 19 -14.62 5.45 1.08
C ARG A 19 -13.64 6.57 1.46
N LYS A 20 -12.53 6.72 0.74
CA LYS A 20 -11.44 7.68 1.04
C LYS A 20 -10.99 7.60 2.50
N ILE A 21 -10.86 6.37 3.01
CA ILE A 21 -10.54 6.14 4.42
C ILE A 21 -9.07 6.48 4.65
N PRO A 22 -8.75 7.33 5.63
CA PRO A 22 -7.37 7.55 6.05
C PRO A 22 -6.77 6.21 6.50
N SER A 23 -5.80 5.73 5.74
CA SER A 23 -5.21 4.41 5.89
C SER A 23 -3.74 4.54 6.28
N THR A 24 -3.29 3.64 7.15
CA THR A 24 -1.87 3.54 7.52
C THR A 24 -1.26 2.37 6.79
N ILE A 25 -0.20 2.61 6.03
CA ILE A 25 0.48 1.59 5.22
C ILE A 25 1.90 1.44 5.73
N VAL A 26 2.28 0.19 6.01
CA VAL A 26 3.65 -0.16 6.35
C VAL A 26 4.23 -0.95 5.17
N TYR A 27 5.33 -0.47 4.61
CA TYR A 27 6.01 -1.08 3.48
C TYR A 27 7.51 -1.18 3.73
N TYR A 28 8.17 -2.11 3.05
CA TYR A 28 9.63 -2.22 3.06
C TYR A 28 10.26 -1.27 2.04
N ASP A 29 11.49 -0.85 2.31
CA ASP A 29 12.38 -0.27 1.30
C ASP A 29 12.66 -1.26 0.17
N GLU A 30 13.20 -0.79 -0.96
CA GLU A 30 13.64 -1.65 -2.07
C GLU A 30 14.67 -2.71 -1.63
N LYS A 31 15.42 -2.47 -0.55
CA LYS A 31 16.35 -3.44 0.03
C LYS A 31 15.73 -4.43 1.03
N GLU A 32 14.44 -4.32 1.33
CA GLU A 32 13.74 -5.09 2.39
C GLU A 32 14.34 -4.95 3.82
N GLU A 33 15.31 -4.05 4.02
CA GLU A 33 16.00 -3.84 5.30
C GLU A 33 15.23 -2.89 6.25
N ASN A 34 14.55 -1.88 5.72
CA ASN A 34 13.90 -0.84 6.50
C ASN A 34 12.39 -0.83 6.28
N LYS A 35 11.63 -0.64 7.35
CA LYS A 35 10.16 -0.51 7.32
C LYS A 35 9.79 0.96 7.37
N PHE A 36 9.07 1.41 6.35
CA PHE A 36 8.48 2.72 6.30
C PHE A 36 7.00 2.65 6.65
N THR A 37 6.53 3.60 7.45
CA THR A 37 5.12 3.76 7.77
C THR A 37 4.64 5.09 7.23
N VAL A 38 3.62 5.05 6.38
CA VAL A 38 2.99 6.24 5.82
C VAL A 38 1.51 6.26 6.15
N LYS A 39 0.99 7.45 6.45
CA LYS A 39 -0.43 7.68 6.69
C LYS A 39 -0.99 8.57 5.60
N GLY A 40 -2.06 8.13 4.97
CA GLY A 40 -2.69 8.90 3.90
C GLY A 40 -3.95 8.25 3.38
N ILE A 41 -4.57 8.88 2.39
CA ILE A 41 -5.76 8.36 1.73
C ILE A 41 -5.30 7.63 0.48
N VAL A 42 -5.76 6.39 0.30
CA VAL A 42 -5.51 5.66 -0.94
C VAL A 42 -6.30 6.32 -2.07
N LYS A 43 -5.59 6.81 -3.08
CA LYS A 43 -6.15 7.60 -4.18
C LYS A 43 -6.54 6.69 -5.34
N THR A 44 -5.60 5.86 -5.79
CA THR A 44 -5.79 4.92 -6.89
C THR A 44 -4.66 3.87 -6.92
N MET A 45 -4.76 2.88 -7.79
CA MET A 45 -3.74 1.88 -8.07
C MET A 45 -3.40 1.93 -9.56
N GLU A 46 -2.11 1.93 -9.89
CA GLU A 46 -1.61 1.90 -11.26
C GLU A 46 -0.75 0.65 -11.48
N VAL A 47 -0.87 0.00 -12.64
CA VAL A 47 0.04 -1.09 -13.02
C VAL A 47 0.98 -0.56 -14.09
N ILE A 48 2.27 -0.56 -13.81
CA ILE A 48 3.33 -0.08 -14.71
C ILE A 48 4.31 -1.23 -14.90
N ASP A 49 4.54 -1.65 -16.14
CA ASP A 49 5.43 -2.77 -16.48
C ASP A 49 5.10 -4.09 -15.76
N GLY A 50 3.81 -4.35 -15.52
CA GLY A 50 3.35 -5.55 -14.80
C GLY A 50 3.58 -5.50 -13.29
N ILE A 51 4.07 -4.37 -12.76
CA ILE A 51 4.25 -4.13 -11.33
C ILE A 51 3.09 -3.26 -10.85
N GLU A 52 2.46 -3.68 -9.76
CA GLU A 52 1.33 -2.97 -9.17
C GLU A 52 1.84 -1.89 -8.21
N PHE A 53 1.44 -0.65 -8.46
CA PHE A 53 1.77 0.53 -7.67
C PHE A 53 0.52 1.09 -7.02
N LEU A 54 0.64 1.39 -5.74
CA LEU A 54 -0.36 2.09 -4.95
C LEU A 54 -0.07 3.59 -4.94
N ILE A 55 -1.08 4.40 -5.26
CA ILE A 55 -1.01 5.85 -5.17
C ILE A 55 -1.70 6.28 -3.87
N LEU A 56 -0.91 6.76 -2.92
CA LEU A 56 -1.39 7.26 -1.63
C LEU A 56 -1.22 8.78 -1.56
N GLU A 57 -2.24 9.48 -1.11
CA GLU A 57 -2.20 10.92 -0.86
C GLU A 57 -1.94 11.17 0.63
N LYS A 58 -0.74 11.67 0.97
CA LYS A 58 -0.38 11.98 2.35
C LYS A 58 -1.24 13.13 2.88
N LEU A 59 -1.88 12.93 4.03
CA LEU A 59 -2.72 13.95 4.66
C LEU A 59 -1.91 15.15 5.17
N GLU A 60 -0.68 14.90 5.63
CA GLU A 60 0.17 15.93 6.24
C GLU A 60 0.82 16.87 5.22
N LYS A 61 1.15 16.37 4.03
CA LYS A 61 1.89 17.13 2.99
C LYS A 61 1.14 17.31 1.68
N LYS A 62 -0.11 16.82 1.57
CA LYS A 62 -0.94 16.84 0.35
C LYS A 62 -0.15 16.39 -0.90
N GLU A 63 0.74 15.43 -0.70
CA GLU A 63 1.67 14.90 -1.69
C GLU A 63 1.25 13.47 -2.05
N LYS A 64 1.43 13.10 -3.32
CA LYS A 64 1.14 11.75 -3.79
C LYS A 64 2.40 10.91 -3.70
N GLU A 65 2.31 9.81 -2.97
CA GLU A 65 3.36 8.80 -2.87
C GLU A 65 2.98 7.57 -3.69
N LYS A 66 3.94 7.06 -4.46
CA LYS A 66 3.79 5.81 -5.20
C LYS A 66 4.51 4.71 -4.45
N ILE A 67 3.81 3.65 -4.09
CA ILE A 67 4.33 2.55 -3.27
C ILE A 67 4.14 1.25 -4.04
N LYS A 68 5.20 0.47 -4.23
CA LYS A 68 5.09 -0.86 -4.85
C LYS A 68 4.30 -1.77 -3.93
N LEU A 69 3.20 -2.34 -4.41
CA LEU A 69 2.34 -3.21 -3.60
C LEU A 69 3.07 -4.45 -3.10
N HIS A 70 4.01 -4.96 -3.88
CA HIS A 70 4.87 -6.08 -3.50
C HIS A 70 5.68 -5.83 -2.21
N LEU A 71 5.99 -4.57 -1.90
CA LEU A 71 6.75 -4.19 -0.70
C LEU A 71 5.84 -3.92 0.51
N VAL A 72 4.51 -3.92 0.33
CA VAL A 72 3.58 -3.63 1.42
C VAL A 72 3.48 -4.82 2.39
N ILE A 73 3.65 -4.53 3.67
CA ILE A 73 3.67 -5.52 4.76
C ILE A 73 2.33 -5.54 5.49
N THR A 74 1.83 -4.35 5.83
CA THR A 74 0.66 -4.18 6.68
C THR A 74 -0.15 -3.02 6.14
N PHE A 75 -1.45 -3.21 5.99
CA PHE A 75 -2.38 -2.15 5.64
C PHE A 75 -3.44 -2.03 6.74
N ASN A 76 -3.57 -0.82 7.27
CA ASN A 76 -4.52 -0.47 8.31
C ASN A 76 -4.46 -1.40 9.55
N GLY A 77 -3.24 -1.80 9.94
CA GLY A 77 -3.00 -2.69 11.08
C GLY A 77 -3.24 -4.18 10.79
N LYS A 78 -3.78 -4.55 9.63
CA LYS A 78 -3.88 -5.95 9.19
C LYS A 78 -2.61 -6.37 8.45
N ARG A 79 -1.98 -7.45 8.94
CA ARG A 79 -0.77 -8.03 8.34
C ARG A 79 -1.14 -8.69 7.01
N HIS A 80 -0.42 -8.31 5.96
CA HIS A 80 -0.54 -8.87 4.62
C HIS A 80 0.47 -10.00 4.37
N ARG A 81 1.65 -9.93 5.01
CA ARG A 81 2.68 -10.97 4.96
C ARG A 81 2.79 -11.64 6.34
N GLU A 82 2.50 -12.93 6.39
CA GLU A 82 3.09 -13.83 7.40
C GLU A 82 4.54 -14.07 6.97
N VAL A 83 5.47 -13.78 7.89
CA VAL A 83 6.89 -14.11 7.73
C VAL A 83 7.12 -15.58 8.01
#